data_AF-A0A7X4W835-F1
#
_entry.id   AF-A0A7X4W835-F1
#
_cell.length_a   1.000
_cell.length_b   1.000
_cell.length_c   1.000
_cell.angle_alpha   90.00
_cell.angle_beta   90.00
_cell.angle_gamma   90.00
#
_symmetry.space_group_name_H-M   'P 1'
#
loop_
_entity.id
_entity.type
_entity.pdbx_description
1 polymer ?
#
loop_
_entity_poly.entity_id
_entity_poly.type
_entity_poly.pdbx_seq_one_letter_code
_entity_poly.pdbx_strand_id
1 'polypeptide(L)'
;MTRKITENYIFRRFVCGLSRDETAKLCFKSVRTVTRWDSGQTIPPECRRLMKLYSNREITTHEAWNGWRISKEGLITPNGWCLTPDRILTGHALLEIGAGPDSKNNTLIIKTARLLKDVPHTR
;
A
#
# COMPACT_ATOMS: atom_id res chain seq x y z
N MET A 1 -35.38 -7.64 -20.96
CA MET A 1 -35.10 -8.05 -19.57
C MET A 1 -34.04 -7.12 -18.98
N THR A 2 -34.42 -6.29 -18.03
CA THR A 2 -33.50 -5.39 -17.31
C THR A 2 -32.49 -6.23 -16.54
N ARG A 3 -31.19 -6.12 -16.87
CA ARG A 3 -30.11 -6.76 -16.09
C ARG A 3 -30.19 -6.22 -14.67
N LYS A 4 -30.64 -7.03 -13.71
CA LYS A 4 -30.62 -6.68 -12.29
C LYS A 4 -29.15 -6.59 -11.86
N ILE A 5 -28.69 -5.38 -11.57
CA ILE A 5 -27.35 -5.15 -11.04
C ILE A 5 -27.29 -5.78 -9.65
N THR A 6 -26.32 -6.66 -9.42
CA THR A 6 -26.11 -7.32 -8.13
C THR A 6 -24.91 -6.73 -7.41
N GLU A 7 -24.86 -6.86 -6.08
CA GLU A 7 -23.70 -6.47 -5.28
C GLU A 7 -22.41 -7.15 -5.76
N ASN A 8 -22.50 -8.41 -6.19
CA ASN A 8 -21.34 -9.14 -6.71
C ASN A 8 -20.83 -8.58 -8.04
N TYR A 9 -21.74 -8.18 -8.93
CA TYR A 9 -21.35 -7.49 -10.16
C TYR A 9 -20.66 -6.16 -9.85
N ILE A 10 -21.22 -5.38 -8.91
CA ILE A 10 -20.62 -4.12 -8.47
C ILE A 10 -19.23 -4.38 -7.86
N PHE A 11 -19.13 -5.37 -6.98
CA PHE A 11 -17.91 -5.78 -6.32
C PHE A 11 -16.83 -6.19 -7.32
N ARG A 12 -17.12 -7.08 -8.26
CA ARG A 12 -16.11 -7.53 -9.23
C ARG A 12 -15.70 -6.40 -10.18
N ARG A 13 -16.68 -5.69 -10.76
CA ARG A 13 -16.44 -4.77 -11.88
C ARG A 13 -15.96 -3.39 -11.43
N PHE A 14 -16.59 -2.79 -10.42
CA PHE A 14 -16.30 -1.41 -10.00
C PHE A 14 -15.40 -1.35 -8.77
N VAL A 15 -15.56 -2.30 -7.85
CA VAL A 15 -14.66 -2.39 -6.70
C VAL A 15 -13.34 -3.01 -7.17
N CYS A 16 -13.32 -4.28 -7.56
CA CYS A 16 -12.09 -4.96 -7.96
C CYS A 16 -11.56 -4.56 -9.35
N GLY A 17 -12.36 -3.93 -10.21
CA GLY A 17 -11.91 -3.54 -11.55
C GLY A 17 -11.65 -4.72 -12.49
N LEU A 18 -12.06 -5.94 -12.12
CA LEU A 18 -11.75 -7.16 -12.87
C LEU A 18 -12.81 -7.44 -13.92
N SER A 19 -12.41 -7.99 -15.06
CA SER A 19 -13.30 -8.67 -16.02
C SER A 19 -13.72 -10.05 -15.51
N ARG A 20 -14.69 -10.68 -16.19
CA ARG A 20 -15.14 -12.04 -15.84
C ARG A 20 -14.03 -13.06 -16.10
N ASP A 21 -13.28 -12.89 -17.18
CA ASP A 21 -12.19 -13.78 -17.58
C ASP A 21 -10.99 -13.68 -16.64
N GLU A 22 -10.59 -12.46 -16.25
CA GLU A 22 -9.54 -12.26 -15.25
C GLU A 22 -9.94 -12.86 -13.90
N THR A 23 -11.18 -12.64 -13.47
CA THR A 23 -11.70 -13.21 -12.22
C THR A 23 -11.71 -14.74 -12.25
N ALA A 24 -12.09 -15.33 -13.39
CA ALA A 24 -12.12 -16.77 -13.60
C ALA A 24 -10.71 -17.38 -13.49
N LYS A 25 -9.73 -16.77 -14.17
CA LYS A 25 -8.31 -17.16 -14.08
C LYS A 25 -7.78 -17.02 -12.66
N LEU A 26 -8.01 -15.86 -12.03
CA LEU A 26 -7.54 -15.57 -10.68
C LEU A 26 -8.09 -16.56 -9.66
N CYS A 27 -9.40 -16.83 -9.70
CA CYS A 27 -10.05 -17.69 -8.71
C CYS A 27 -10.03 -19.18 -9.06
N PHE A 28 -9.33 -19.57 -10.14
CA PHE A 28 -9.29 -20.94 -10.66
C PHE A 28 -10.71 -21.53 -10.88
N LYS A 29 -11.62 -20.73 -11.45
CA LYS A 29 -13.02 -21.10 -11.76
C LYS A 29 -13.34 -20.89 -13.24
N SER A 30 -14.49 -21.39 -13.67
CA SER A 30 -15.02 -21.11 -15.01
C SER A 30 -15.65 -19.71 -15.11
N VAL A 31 -15.63 -19.12 -16.31
CA VAL A 31 -16.35 -17.85 -16.61
C VAL A 31 -17.85 -17.98 -16.34
N ARG A 32 -18.41 -19.18 -16.51
CA ARG A 32 -19.81 -19.49 -16.16
C ARG A 32 -20.05 -19.36 -14.66
N THR A 33 -19.13 -19.84 -13.83
CA THR A 33 -19.19 -19.68 -12.37
C THR A 33 -19.17 -18.21 -11.98
N VAL A 34 -18.26 -17.42 -12.56
CA VAL A 34 -18.18 -15.97 -12.32
C VAL A 34 -19.45 -15.25 -12.78
N THR A 35 -20.03 -15.67 -13.90
CA THR A 35 -21.29 -15.10 -14.40
C THR A 35 -22.46 -15.39 -13.44
N ARG A 36 -22.48 -16.58 -12.80
CA ARG A 36 -23.47 -16.90 -11.77
C ARG A 36 -23.25 -16.10 -10.48
N TRP A 37 -22.00 -15.84 -10.12
CA TRP A 37 -21.70 -14.92 -9.01
C TRP A 37 -22.24 -13.52 -9.28
N ASP A 38 -22.00 -12.98 -10.48
CA ASP A 38 -22.55 -11.71 -10.93
C ASP A 38 -24.09 -11.70 -11.00
N SER A 39 -24.74 -12.86 -11.11
CA SER A 39 -26.20 -12.97 -11.03
C SER A 39 -26.73 -13.14 -9.60
N GLY A 40 -25.88 -13.06 -8.58
CA GLY A 40 -26.25 -13.06 -7.17
C GLY A 40 -25.89 -14.35 -6.42
N GLN A 41 -25.26 -15.33 -7.06
CA GLN A 41 -24.74 -16.51 -6.34
C GLN A 41 -23.60 -16.08 -5.41
N THR A 42 -23.55 -16.65 -4.20
CA THR A 42 -22.48 -16.37 -3.23
C THR A 42 -21.09 -16.63 -3.82
N ILE A 43 -20.22 -15.61 -3.73
CA ILE A 43 -18.79 -15.75 -4.03
C ILE A 43 -18.14 -16.42 -2.82
N PRO A 44 -17.40 -17.53 -2.98
CA PRO A 44 -16.65 -18.14 -1.89
C PRO A 44 -15.69 -17.13 -1.23
N PRO A 45 -15.55 -17.13 0.11
CA PRO A 45 -14.78 -16.12 0.84
C PRO A 45 -13.32 -16.05 0.38
N GLU A 46 -12.70 -17.18 0.04
CA GLU A 46 -11.34 -17.27 -0.50
C GLU A 46 -11.22 -16.58 -1.85
N CYS A 47 -12.21 -16.74 -2.74
CA CYS A 47 -12.24 -16.08 -4.05
C CYS A 47 -12.44 -14.56 -3.87
N ARG A 48 -13.33 -14.15 -2.96
CA ARG A 48 -13.57 -12.73 -2.66
C ARG A 48 -12.31 -12.07 -2.10
N ARG A 49 -11.57 -12.76 -1.22
CA ARG A 49 -10.29 -12.27 -0.68
C ARG A 49 -9.24 -12.14 -1.77
N LEU A 50 -9.10 -13.15 -2.62
CA LEU A 50 -8.12 -13.15 -3.71
C LEU A 50 -8.37 -12.01 -4.70
N MET A 51 -9.64 -11.76 -5.05
CA MET A 51 -10.01 -10.60 -5.87
C MET A 51 -9.61 -9.27 -5.23
N LYS A 52 -9.73 -9.11 -3.90
CA LYS A 52 -9.30 -7.87 -3.23
C LYS A 52 -7.79 -7.70 -3.20
N LEU A 53 -7.05 -8.78 -2.91
CA LEU A 53 -5.59 -8.79 -2.91
C LEU A 53 -5.05 -8.41 -4.29
N TYR A 54 -5.54 -9.08 -5.34
CA TYR A 54 -5.10 -8.83 -6.71
C TYR A 54 -5.46 -7.42 -7.20
N SER A 55 -6.61 -6.90 -6.80
CA SER A 55 -7.03 -5.52 -7.13
C SER A 55 -6.36 -4.45 -6.28
N ASN A 56 -5.25 -4.78 -5.59
CA ASN A 56 -4.49 -3.89 -4.74
C ASN A 56 -5.33 -3.22 -3.63
N ARG A 57 -6.42 -3.84 -3.19
CA ARG A 57 -7.31 -3.31 -2.15
C ARG A 57 -6.94 -3.77 -0.75
N GLU A 58 -6.14 -4.82 -0.63
CA GLU A 58 -5.59 -5.34 0.62
C GLU A 58 -4.14 -5.73 0.34
N ILE A 59 -3.18 -5.26 1.14
CA ILE A 59 -1.73 -5.50 0.94
C ILE A 59 -1.28 -6.81 1.60
N THR A 60 -1.84 -7.12 2.76
CA THR A 60 -1.56 -8.35 3.50
C THR A 60 -2.72 -8.68 4.45
N THR A 61 -2.64 -9.83 5.10
CA THR A 61 -3.60 -10.30 6.10
C THR A 61 -3.37 -9.71 7.49
N HIS A 62 -2.23 -9.06 7.70
CA HIS A 62 -1.84 -8.46 8.97
C HIS A 62 -2.60 -7.15 9.25
N GLU A 63 -3.13 -6.99 10.47
CA GLU A 63 -4.04 -5.89 10.82
C GLU A 63 -3.44 -4.50 10.64
N ALA A 64 -2.13 -4.34 10.84
CA ALA A 64 -1.40 -3.08 10.60
C ALA A 64 -1.57 -2.52 9.17
N TRP A 65 -1.91 -3.38 8.21
CA TRP A 65 -2.10 -3.03 6.81
C TRP A 65 -3.57 -2.89 6.41
N ASN A 66 -4.50 -2.94 7.37
CA ASN A 66 -5.91 -2.71 7.10
C ASN A 66 -6.14 -1.30 6.53
N GLY A 67 -6.87 -1.22 5.41
CA GLY A 67 -7.16 0.02 4.71
C GLY A 67 -6.04 0.51 3.79
N TRP A 68 -4.86 -0.10 3.83
CA TRP A 68 -3.78 0.21 2.90
C TRP A 68 -4.04 -0.42 1.53
N ARG A 69 -3.66 0.30 0.46
CA ARG A 69 -3.92 -0.10 -0.92
C ARG A 69 -2.69 0.20 -1.79
N ILE A 70 -2.50 -0.54 -2.88
CA ILE A 70 -1.46 -0.23 -3.87
C ILE A 70 -2.11 0.51 -5.06
N SER A 71 -1.47 1.58 -5.50
CA SER A 71 -1.83 2.30 -6.72
C SER A 71 -0.67 2.23 -7.71
N LYS A 72 -0.86 2.75 -8.94
CA LYS A 72 0.24 2.85 -9.91
C LYS A 72 1.37 3.78 -9.45
N GLU A 73 1.05 4.76 -8.61
CA GLU A 73 1.97 5.84 -8.19
C GLU A 73 2.65 5.54 -6.85
N GLY A 74 2.10 4.61 -6.06
CA GLY A 74 2.62 4.29 -4.74
C GLY A 74 1.59 3.65 -3.81
N LEU A 75 1.92 3.66 -2.53
CA LEU A 75 1.14 3.06 -1.45
C LEU A 75 0.09 4.06 -0.95
N ILE A 76 -1.19 3.69 -0.97
CA ILE A 76 -2.28 4.52 -0.45
C ILE A 76 -2.50 4.17 1.02
N THR A 77 -2.45 5.17 1.90
CA THR A 77 -2.75 5.02 3.33
C THR A 77 -4.26 4.84 3.55
N PRO A 78 -4.70 4.34 4.72
CA PRO A 78 -6.12 4.26 5.07
C PRO A 78 -6.86 5.60 4.99
N ASN A 79 -6.13 6.71 5.19
CA ASN A 79 -6.64 8.07 5.12
C ASN A 79 -6.64 8.64 3.68
N GLY A 80 -6.24 7.84 2.68
CA GLY A 80 -6.26 8.19 1.27
C GLY A 80 -5.01 8.92 0.75
N TRP A 81 -3.95 9.05 1.55
CA TRP A 81 -2.72 9.69 1.08
C TRP A 81 -1.90 8.74 0.22
N CYS A 82 -1.32 9.26 -0.87
CA CYS A 82 -0.34 8.52 -1.67
C CYS A 82 1.07 8.70 -1.08
N LEU A 83 1.70 7.58 -0.72
CA LEU A 83 3.11 7.47 -0.41
C LEU A 83 3.84 6.95 -1.65
N THR A 84 4.47 7.88 -2.38
CA THR A 84 5.38 7.57 -3.48
C THR A 84 6.68 6.93 -2.94
N PRO A 85 7.48 6.26 -3.78
CA PRO A 85 8.77 5.70 -3.37
C PRO A 85 9.67 6.72 -2.63
N ASP A 86 9.77 7.94 -3.15
CA ASP A 86 10.59 9.01 -2.54
C ASP A 86 10.08 9.42 -1.16
N ARG A 87 8.75 9.47 -0.96
CA ARG A 87 8.15 9.77 0.34
C ARG A 87 8.41 8.66 1.36
N ILE A 88 8.37 7.41 0.92
CA ILE A 88 8.69 6.25 1.77
C ILE A 88 10.16 6.31 2.18
N LEU A 89 11.07 6.54 1.23
CA LEU A 89 12.51 6.65 1.51
C LEU A 89 12.82 7.84 2.42
N THR A 90 12.21 9.00 2.17
CA THR A 90 12.38 10.19 3.01
C THR A 90 11.91 9.93 4.44
N GLY A 91 10.74 9.30 4.60
CA GLY A 91 10.23 8.90 5.92
C GLY A 91 11.18 7.96 6.65
N HIS A 92 11.73 6.96 5.95
CA HIS A 92 12.73 6.05 6.50
C HIS A 92 13.99 6.80 6.94
N ALA A 93 14.56 7.63 6.08
CA ALA A 93 15.76 8.39 6.38
C ALA A 93 15.56 9.33 7.58
N LEU A 94 14.41 9.99 7.71
CA LEU A 94 14.10 10.85 8.86
C LEU A 94 14.00 10.07 10.17
N LEU A 95 13.44 8.85 10.13
CA LEU A 95 13.37 7.97 11.30
C LEU A 95 14.77 7.48 11.70
N GLU A 96 15.66 7.22 10.73
CA GLU A 96 17.05 6.87 10.98
C GLU A 96 17.86 8.05 11.53
N ILE A 97 17.72 9.25 10.97
CA ILE A 97 18.39 10.48 11.43
C ILE A 97 17.89 10.90 12.83
N GLY A 98 16.65 10.58 13.16
CA GLY A 98 16.09 10.79 14.50
C GLY A 98 16.59 9.80 15.55
N ALA A 99 17.39 8.79 15.19
CA ALA A 99 17.88 7.79 16.12
C ALA A 99 18.93 8.40 17.07
N GLY A 100 18.87 8.01 18.35
CA GLY A 100 19.74 8.50 19.44
C GLY A 100 21.24 8.76 19.17
N PRO A 101 21.96 8.00 18.30
CA PRO A 101 23.34 8.32 17.91
C PRO A 101 23.53 9.72 17.29
N ASP A 102 22.55 10.27 16.57
CA ASP A 102 22.72 11.55 15.87
C ASP A 102 22.78 12.74 16.83
N SER A 103 22.11 12.65 17.98
CA SER A 103 22.26 13.67 19.04
C SER A 103 23.67 13.71 19.62
N LYS A 104 24.30 12.55 19.83
CA LYS A 104 25.68 12.44 20.34
C LYS A 104 26.69 12.90 19.29
N ASN A 105 26.49 12.49 18.03
CA ASN A 105 27.32 12.90 16.91
C ASN A 105 27.23 14.42 16.68
N ASN A 106 26.04 15.00 16.69
CA ASN A 106 25.84 16.46 16.59
C ASN A 106 26.49 17.20 17.76
N THR A 107 26.40 16.65 18.97
CA THR A 107 27.08 17.23 20.14
C THR A 107 28.60 17.21 19.96
N LEU A 108 29.16 16.10 19.44
CA LEU A 108 30.58 15.99 19.15
C LEU A 108 31.02 16.98 18.06
N ILE A 109 30.27 17.06 16.96
CA ILE A 109 30.52 17.97 15.83
C ILE A 109 30.51 19.43 16.29
N ILE A 110 29.52 19.84 17.09
CA ILE A 110 29.46 21.20 17.63
C ILE A 110 30.64 21.46 18.57
N LYS A 111 31.01 20.48 19.42
CA LYS A 111 32.13 20.61 20.35
C LYS A 111 33.46 20.74 19.59
N THR A 112 33.71 19.93 18.58
CA THR A 112 34.92 20.02 17.74
C THR A 112 34.94 21.31 16.93
N ALA A 113 33.83 21.73 16.32
CA ALA A 113 33.75 22.99 15.59
C ALA A 113 34.08 24.21 16.48
N ARG A 114 33.62 24.21 17.74
CA ARG A 114 33.98 25.26 18.72
C ARG A 114 35.48 25.26 19.01
N LEU A 115 36.07 24.10 19.23
CA LEU A 115 37.51 23.99 19.47
C LEU A 115 38.33 24.46 18.26
N LEU A 116 37.91 24.11 17.03
CA LEU A 116 38.56 24.53 15.79
C LEU A 116 38.51 26.04 15.55
N LYS A 117 37.44 26.71 16.00
CA LYS A 117 37.32 28.18 15.92
C LYS A 117 38.45 28.89 16.68
N ASP A 118 38.86 28.32 17.82
CA ASP A 118 39.86 28.92 18.70
C ASP A 118 41.29 28.48 18.35
N VAL A 119 41.47 27.62 17.33
CA VAL A 119 42.79 27.26 16.82
C VAL A 119 43.35 28.44 16.02
N PRO A 120 44.56 28.94 16.36
CA PRO A 120 45.20 30.02 15.62
C PRO A 120 45.33 29.64 14.14
N HIS A 121 44.77 30.46 13.26
CA HIS A 121 44.97 30.27 11.83
C HIS A 121 46.40 30.73 11.49
N THR A 122 47.31 29.78 11.35
CA THR A 122 48.62 30.04 10.73
C THR A 122 48.36 30.48 9.29
N ARG A 123 48.50 31.79 9.03
CA ARG A 123 48.73 32.34 7.70
C ARG A 123 50.18 32.17 7.32
#